data_AF-A0A0M0JQS5-F1
#
_entry.id   AF-A0A0M0JQS5-F1
#
_cell.length_a   1.000
_cell.length_b   1.000
_cell.length_c   1.000
_cell.angle_alpha   90.00
_cell.angle_beta   90.00
_cell.angle_gamma   90.00
#
_symmetry.space_group_name_H-M   'P 1'
#
loop_
_entity.id
_entity.type
_entity.pdbx_description
1 polymer ?
#
loop_
_entity_poly.entity_id
_entity_poly.type
_entity_poly.pdbx_seq_one_letter_code
_entity_poly.pdbx_strand_id
1 'polypeptide(L)'
;RRASEGPPPSAPSGEGGSERNGTPLAPRRRSSVGVREGEKVRKQVEEERKSRLETIKLRPEDKRWAEQNRKSGDSGLFQGMIVRFRSSLPAVAPPPPPPSESRIAVFVRARPLLEHELKAGGFGVVTAGSSEVSSSLVMHEPKTMVDLSKAMDNHTYRFDAVFGELATNEQIFVQALRPMVRALFGTRNGHGTCFAYGQTGSGKTVTMEGLGERARHPGNAAGLYRLVAEEIFRCVAEAAGHGQTLIVRAGFFEIYRGKCYDLLAKKRKFEVMEDERGQQCMVGLSWIELPTADAMLSLMARAERTTRATAQNEVSSRSHAILQIAVCEPAAQAWQDGVERCKLSLVDLAGSEWAAKAQSDDQNNRLDGAEINKSLLCLKECIRALGAGHDHVPFRGSKLTQVLKDSFVGKVSRTVMIANLSPASGSCEHSINTLRYASRVKEWQ
;
A
#
# COMPACT_ATOMS: atom_id res chain seq x y z
N ARG A 1 21.07 -12.47 73.78
CA ARG A 1 22.26 -13.30 74.08
C ARG A 1 22.90 -13.67 72.75
N ARG A 2 24.16 -13.22 72.52
CA ARG A 2 25.28 -13.76 71.71
C ARG A 2 24.94 -14.57 70.44
N ALA A 3 25.62 -14.50 69.30
CA ALA A 3 26.76 -13.79 68.70
C ALA A 3 26.76 -14.34 67.23
N SER A 4 27.44 -13.87 66.18
CA SER A 4 28.66 -13.07 65.99
C SER A 4 28.76 -12.78 64.48
N GLU A 5 29.05 -11.53 64.13
CA GLU A 5 29.59 -11.13 62.82
C GLU A 5 31.05 -11.56 62.68
N GLY A 6 31.51 -11.77 61.45
CA GLY A 6 32.92 -11.98 61.10
C GLY A 6 33.31 -11.16 59.84
N PRO A 7 34.57 -10.71 59.73
CA PRO A 7 34.94 -9.43 59.09
C PRO A 7 35.49 -9.57 57.64
N PRO A 8 35.72 -8.45 56.91
CA PRO A 8 36.26 -8.47 55.56
C PRO A 8 37.79 -8.53 55.55
N PRO A 9 38.44 -9.08 54.52
CA PRO A 9 39.89 -8.97 54.39
C PRO A 9 40.31 -7.69 53.65
N SER A 10 41.25 -6.98 54.28
CA SER A 10 42.05 -5.87 53.78
C SER A 10 43.23 -6.33 52.91
N ALA A 11 43.73 -5.40 52.11
CA ALA A 11 44.76 -5.51 51.09
C ALA A 11 46.17 -5.87 51.58
N PRO A 12 47.11 -6.16 50.66
CA PRO A 12 48.49 -5.73 50.78
C PRO A 12 48.76 -4.48 49.90
N SER A 13 49.46 -3.54 50.53
CA SER A 13 50.08 -2.35 49.97
C SER A 13 51.31 -2.69 49.11
N GLY A 14 51.61 -1.82 48.14
CA GLY A 14 52.86 -1.84 47.37
C GLY A 14 52.86 -0.79 46.27
N GLU A 15 53.54 0.32 46.55
CA GLU A 15 53.63 1.56 45.78
C GLU A 15 54.33 1.44 44.41
N GLY A 16 54.07 2.40 43.51
CA GLY A 16 54.92 2.65 42.34
C GLY A 16 54.21 3.43 41.24
N GLY A 17 54.23 4.76 41.32
CA GLY A 17 53.61 5.66 40.34
C GLY A 17 54.28 5.63 38.95
N SER A 18 53.47 5.85 37.91
CA SER A 18 53.87 6.43 36.63
C SER A 18 52.62 6.98 35.96
N GLU A 19 52.44 8.29 36.02
CA GLU A 19 51.53 9.02 35.13
C GLU A 19 51.84 8.65 33.67
N ARG A 20 50.84 8.19 32.92
CA ARG A 20 50.87 8.23 31.45
C ARG A 20 49.52 8.69 30.94
N ASN A 21 49.55 9.86 30.32
CA ASN A 21 48.48 10.54 29.61
C ASN A 21 47.66 9.57 28.74
N GLY A 22 46.35 9.52 28.99
CA GLY A 22 45.39 8.81 28.15
C GLY A 22 45.36 9.38 26.74
N THR A 23 45.68 8.55 25.76
CA THR A 23 45.51 8.85 24.33
C THR A 23 44.04 8.62 23.95
N PRO A 24 43.38 9.53 23.21
CA PRO A 24 41.98 9.32 22.81
C PRO A 24 41.88 8.15 21.81
N LEU A 25 41.04 7.16 22.14
CA LEU A 25 40.72 6.00 21.30
C LEU A 25 40.18 6.46 19.93
N ALA A 26 40.88 6.07 18.87
CA ALA A 26 40.45 6.28 17.48
C ALA A 26 39.13 5.52 17.18
N PRO A 27 38.27 6.04 16.29
CA PRO A 27 37.00 5.40 15.97
C PRO A 27 37.22 4.05 15.27
N ARG A 28 36.57 3.00 15.79
CA ARG A 28 36.53 1.66 15.18
C ARG A 28 36.06 1.75 13.72
N ARG A 29 36.96 1.46 12.77
CA ARG A 29 36.62 1.27 11.35
C ARG A 29 35.61 0.12 11.21
N ARG A 30 34.45 0.40 10.63
CA ARG A 30 33.52 -0.64 10.13
C ARG A 30 34.29 -1.56 9.18
N SER A 31 34.07 -2.87 9.27
CA SER A 31 34.75 -3.86 8.43
C SER A 31 34.51 -3.56 6.94
N SER A 32 35.60 -3.49 6.17
CA SER A 32 35.60 -3.14 4.73
C SER A 32 34.83 -4.14 3.86
N VAL A 33 34.56 -5.34 4.38
CA VAL A 33 33.84 -6.42 3.68
C VAL A 33 32.34 -6.12 3.56
N GLY A 34 31.68 -5.71 4.65
CA GLY A 34 30.24 -5.38 4.62
C GLY A 34 29.92 -4.12 3.81
N VAL A 35 30.85 -3.17 3.73
CA VAL A 35 30.74 -2.00 2.84
C VAL A 35 30.85 -2.42 1.37
N ARG A 36 31.79 -3.32 1.03
CA ARG A 36 31.98 -3.84 -0.33
C ARG A 36 30.81 -4.70 -0.81
N GLU A 37 30.22 -5.54 0.06
CA GLU A 37 29.00 -6.29 -0.28
C GLU A 37 27.81 -5.37 -0.52
N GLY A 38 27.62 -4.37 0.34
CA GLY A 38 26.59 -3.34 0.14
C GLY A 38 26.77 -2.55 -1.15
N GLU A 39 28.01 -2.23 -1.54
CA GLU A 39 28.32 -1.58 -2.82
C GLU A 39 28.11 -2.50 -4.03
N LYS A 40 28.42 -3.79 -3.92
CA LYS A 40 28.15 -4.77 -4.98
C LYS A 40 26.65 -4.92 -5.24
N VAL A 41 25.85 -5.09 -4.18
CA VAL A 41 24.39 -5.15 -4.30
C VAL A 41 23.83 -3.85 -4.89
N ARG A 42 24.34 -2.68 -4.48
CA ARG A 42 23.95 -1.39 -5.07
C ARG A 42 24.27 -1.29 -6.56
N LYS A 43 25.47 -1.70 -6.98
CA LYS A 43 25.86 -1.70 -8.40
C LYS A 43 25.01 -2.64 -9.24
N GLN A 44 24.73 -3.83 -8.72
CA GLN A 44 23.91 -4.83 -9.42
C GLN A 44 22.46 -4.34 -9.59
N VAL A 45 21.88 -3.73 -8.55
CA VAL A 45 20.56 -3.07 -8.62
C VAL A 45 20.57 -1.87 -9.57
N GLU A 46 21.68 -1.14 -9.68
CA GLU A 46 21.83 0.00 -10.58
C GLU A 46 22.00 -0.43 -12.05
N GLU A 47 22.67 -1.55 -12.31
CA GLU A 47 22.76 -2.17 -13.64
C GLU A 47 21.42 -2.75 -14.10
N GLU A 48 20.70 -3.48 -13.24
CA GLU A 48 19.32 -3.91 -13.52
C GLU A 48 18.38 -2.72 -13.73
N ARG A 49 18.59 -1.62 -13.00
CA ARG A 49 17.85 -0.38 -13.19
C ARG A 49 18.13 0.20 -14.58
N LYS A 50 19.39 0.24 -15.02
CA LYS A 50 19.80 0.70 -16.35
C LYS A 50 19.27 -0.20 -17.46
N SER A 51 19.21 -1.51 -17.27
CA SER A 51 18.72 -2.43 -18.30
C SER A 51 17.20 -2.37 -18.51
N ARG A 52 16.43 -1.91 -17.52
CA ARG A 52 14.97 -1.69 -17.61
C ARG A 52 14.57 -0.29 -18.11
N LEU A 53 15.56 0.61 -18.25
CA LEU A 53 15.41 2.01 -18.64
C LEU A 53 15.81 2.15 -20.11
N GLU A 54 14.84 2.45 -20.96
CA GLU A 54 15.11 2.78 -22.36
C GLU A 54 14.98 4.29 -22.56
N THR A 55 16.12 4.98 -22.74
CA THR A 55 16.12 6.41 -23.09
C THR A 55 15.91 6.58 -24.58
N ILE A 56 14.75 7.10 -24.95
CA ILE A 56 14.38 7.43 -26.32
C ILE A 56 14.71 8.90 -26.59
N LYS A 57 15.43 9.17 -27.67
CA LYS A 57 15.71 10.54 -28.14
C LYS A 57 14.59 11.08 -29.02
N LEU A 58 14.39 12.40 -28.96
CA LEU A 58 13.50 13.11 -29.87
C LEU A 58 13.95 12.94 -31.32
N ARG A 59 13.02 12.63 -32.23
CA ARG A 59 13.27 12.55 -33.68
C ARG A 59 12.39 13.55 -34.46
N PRO A 60 12.70 13.82 -35.74
CA PRO A 60 11.95 14.79 -36.54
C PRO A 60 10.47 14.45 -36.73
N GLU A 61 10.10 13.17 -36.70
CA GLU A 61 8.70 12.72 -36.78
C GLU A 61 7.87 13.15 -35.56
N ASP A 62 8.47 13.18 -34.36
CA ASP A 62 7.81 13.59 -33.12
C ASP A 62 7.47 15.09 -33.18
N LYS A 63 8.38 15.90 -33.76
CA LYS A 63 8.17 17.34 -34.01
C LYS A 63 7.04 17.56 -35.01
N ARG A 64 7.07 16.83 -36.13
CA ARG A 64 6.02 16.90 -37.16
C ARG A 64 4.65 16.55 -36.59
N TRP A 65 4.56 15.52 -35.73
CA TRP A 65 3.32 15.17 -35.05
C TRP A 65 2.81 16.33 -34.17
N ALA A 66 3.69 16.98 -33.41
CA ALA A 66 3.30 18.09 -32.54
C ALA A 66 2.74 19.28 -33.33
N GLU A 67 3.40 19.66 -34.43
CA GLU A 67 2.97 20.73 -35.34
C GLU A 67 1.60 20.43 -35.96
N GLN A 68 1.42 19.21 -36.49
CA GLN A 68 0.15 18.76 -37.11
C GLN A 68 -1.01 18.79 -36.12
N ASN A 69 -0.75 18.49 -34.84
CA ASN A 69 -1.76 18.45 -33.78
C ASN A 69 -1.89 19.78 -33.02
N ARG A 70 -1.27 20.87 -33.53
CA ARG A 70 -1.27 22.21 -32.90
C ARG A 70 -0.85 22.16 -31.42
N LYS A 71 0.09 21.27 -31.09
CA LYS A 71 0.67 21.16 -29.75
C LYS A 71 1.97 21.98 -29.70
N SER A 72 1.98 23.00 -28.87
CA SER A 72 3.13 23.90 -28.72
C SER A 72 4.03 23.51 -27.54
N GLY A 73 5.30 23.87 -27.63
CA GLY A 73 6.29 23.71 -26.55
C GLY A 73 6.70 22.26 -26.27
N ASP A 74 7.42 22.09 -25.17
CA ASP A 74 8.01 20.80 -24.76
C ASP A 74 6.97 19.69 -24.59
N SER A 75 5.77 20.02 -24.09
CA SER A 75 4.69 19.06 -23.90
C SER A 75 4.21 18.43 -25.21
N GLY A 76 4.21 19.18 -26.31
CA GLY A 76 3.89 18.67 -27.65
C GLY A 76 4.95 17.69 -28.15
N LEU A 77 6.23 18.01 -27.94
CA LEU A 77 7.35 17.15 -28.31
C LEU A 77 7.29 15.79 -27.59
N PHE A 78 7.08 15.82 -26.28
CA PHE A 78 6.95 14.60 -25.48
C PHE A 78 5.73 13.77 -25.86
N GLN A 79 4.58 14.40 -26.15
CA GLN A 79 3.40 13.69 -26.66
C GLN A 79 3.69 13.00 -27.99
N GLY A 80 4.41 13.64 -28.91
CA GLY A 80 4.85 13.03 -30.17
C GLY A 80 5.68 11.77 -29.95
N MET A 81 6.64 11.83 -29.02
CA MET A 81 7.47 10.68 -28.65
C MET A 81 6.64 9.51 -28.07
N ILE A 82 5.65 9.80 -27.22
CA ILE A 82 4.74 8.80 -26.64
C ILE A 82 3.87 8.17 -27.72
N VAL A 83 3.32 8.97 -28.63
CA VAL A 83 2.48 8.48 -29.73
C VAL A 83 3.30 7.55 -30.62
N ARG A 84 4.51 7.94 -31.02
CA ARG A 84 5.39 7.06 -31.77
C ARG A 84 5.67 5.76 -31.04
N PHE A 85 5.98 5.82 -29.74
CA PHE A 85 6.21 4.63 -28.95
C PHE A 85 4.98 3.71 -28.97
N ARG A 86 3.78 4.26 -28.72
CA ARG A 86 2.52 3.50 -28.75
C ARG A 86 2.24 2.89 -30.12
N SER A 87 2.55 3.59 -31.22
CA SER A 87 2.43 3.07 -32.58
C SER A 87 3.42 1.94 -32.90
N SER A 88 4.52 1.82 -32.14
CA SER A 88 5.47 0.72 -32.29
C SER A 88 5.09 -0.54 -31.52
N LEU A 89 4.10 -0.45 -30.61
CA LEU A 89 3.64 -1.60 -29.84
C LEU A 89 2.77 -2.52 -30.71
N PRO A 90 2.81 -3.84 -30.47
CA PRO A 90 1.93 -4.78 -31.15
C PRO A 90 0.46 -4.45 -30.84
N ALA A 91 -0.41 -4.60 -31.84
CA ALA A 91 -1.84 -4.28 -31.73
C ALA A 91 -2.57 -5.12 -30.67
N VAL A 92 -2.09 -6.32 -30.39
CA VAL A 92 -2.66 -7.24 -29.38
C VAL A 92 -1.63 -7.44 -28.26
N ALA A 93 -1.98 -6.99 -27.06
CA ALA A 93 -1.20 -7.30 -25.87
C ALA A 93 -1.39 -8.78 -25.47
N PRO A 94 -0.35 -9.47 -24.97
CA PRO A 94 -0.53 -10.81 -24.41
C PRO A 94 -1.50 -10.76 -23.22
N PRO A 95 -2.33 -11.81 -23.06
CA PRO A 95 -3.26 -11.87 -21.93
C PRO A 95 -2.49 -11.83 -20.60
N PRO A 96 -3.12 -11.33 -19.52
CA PRO A 96 -2.52 -11.40 -18.20
C PRO A 96 -2.19 -12.85 -17.83
N PRO A 97 -1.11 -13.10 -17.06
CA PRO A 97 -0.82 -14.43 -16.55
C PRO A 97 -2.00 -14.95 -15.72
N PRO A 98 -2.17 -16.28 -15.61
CA PRO A 98 -3.17 -16.84 -14.72
C PRO A 98 -2.94 -16.33 -13.28
N PRO A 99 -4.00 -16.24 -12.45
CA PRO A 99 -3.89 -15.77 -11.07
C PRO A 99 -2.79 -16.54 -10.33
N SER A 100 -1.82 -15.83 -9.77
CA SER A 100 -0.76 -16.46 -8.98
C SER A 100 -1.34 -17.06 -7.70
N GLU A 101 -0.84 -18.25 -7.31
CA GLU A 101 -1.10 -18.84 -5.99
C GLU A 101 -0.25 -18.19 -4.88
N SER A 102 0.61 -17.23 -5.22
CA SER A 102 1.43 -16.48 -4.26
C SER A 102 0.58 -15.86 -3.15
N ARG A 103 1.15 -15.80 -1.94
CA ARG A 103 0.50 -15.17 -0.78
C ARG A 103 0.24 -13.67 -1.00
N ILE A 104 1.04 -13.04 -1.85
CA ILE A 104 0.94 -11.61 -2.18
C ILE A 104 0.61 -11.49 -3.66
N ALA A 105 -0.36 -10.65 -4.01
CA ALA A 105 -0.66 -10.29 -5.39
C ALA A 105 -0.65 -8.76 -5.54
N VAL A 106 0.00 -8.27 -6.58
CA VAL A 106 0.20 -6.85 -6.84
C VAL A 106 -0.44 -6.46 -8.16
N PHE A 107 -1.44 -5.61 -8.05
CA PHE A 107 -2.20 -5.03 -9.15
C PHE A 107 -1.90 -3.54 -9.26
N VAL A 108 -1.94 -3.03 -10.49
CA VAL A 108 -1.79 -1.59 -10.76
C VAL A 108 -3.05 -1.06 -11.41
N ARG A 109 -3.50 0.12 -11.01
CA ARG A 109 -4.60 0.85 -11.65
C ARG A 109 -4.15 2.23 -12.08
N ALA A 110 -4.19 2.51 -13.37
CA ALA A 110 -4.07 3.87 -13.90
C ALA A 110 -5.47 4.45 -14.11
N ARG A 111 -5.80 5.57 -13.45
CA ARG A 111 -7.06 6.27 -13.73
C ARG A 111 -6.99 7.03 -15.06
N PRO A 112 -8.12 7.46 -15.65
CA PRO A 112 -8.13 8.42 -16.75
C PRO A 112 -7.46 9.75 -16.35
N LEU A 113 -6.96 10.46 -17.36
CA LEU A 113 -6.50 11.85 -17.21
C LEU A 113 -7.70 12.76 -16.94
N LEU A 114 -7.61 13.62 -15.92
CA LEU A 114 -8.73 14.47 -15.50
C LEU A 114 -8.76 15.79 -16.29
N GLU A 115 -9.94 16.38 -16.42
CA GLU A 115 -10.14 17.62 -17.19
C GLU A 115 -9.30 18.79 -16.66
N HIS A 116 -9.13 18.92 -15.34
CA HIS A 116 -8.30 19.97 -14.77
C HIS A 116 -6.80 19.76 -15.05
N GLU A 117 -6.35 18.51 -15.15
CA GLU A 117 -4.96 18.17 -15.52
C GLU A 117 -4.69 18.51 -16.98
N LEU A 118 -5.66 18.25 -17.86
CA LEU A 118 -5.63 18.67 -19.27
C LEU A 118 -5.60 20.20 -19.41
N LYS A 119 -6.45 20.91 -18.66
CA LYS A 119 -6.50 22.38 -18.64
C LYS A 119 -5.20 23.00 -18.14
N ALA A 120 -4.50 22.33 -17.22
CA ALA A 120 -3.18 22.73 -16.73
C ALA A 120 -2.03 22.40 -17.72
N GLY A 121 -2.33 21.89 -18.92
CA GLY A 121 -1.32 21.51 -19.92
C GLY A 121 -0.66 20.15 -19.66
N GLY A 122 -1.19 19.37 -18.71
CA GLY A 122 -0.76 18.00 -18.45
C GLY A 122 -1.14 17.06 -19.60
N PHE A 123 -0.37 15.99 -19.74
CA PHE A 123 -0.60 14.95 -20.74
C PHE A 123 -0.37 13.56 -20.16
N GLY A 124 -0.94 12.54 -20.80
CA GLY A 124 -0.85 11.14 -20.36
C GLY A 124 0.56 10.57 -20.58
N VAL A 125 1.18 10.09 -19.50
CA VAL A 125 2.53 9.48 -19.50
C VAL A 125 2.53 7.98 -19.19
N VAL A 126 1.35 7.36 -19.12
CA VAL A 126 1.18 5.94 -18.86
C VAL A 126 0.75 5.22 -20.15
N THR A 127 1.39 4.10 -20.45
CA THR A 127 0.94 3.16 -21.47
C THR A 127 0.78 1.78 -20.83
N ALA A 128 -0.48 1.40 -20.56
CA ALA A 128 -0.87 0.00 -20.35
C ALA A 128 -1.29 -0.56 -21.73
N GLY A 129 -1.23 -1.87 -21.95
CA GLY A 129 -1.47 -2.49 -23.27
C GLY A 129 -2.79 -2.10 -23.95
N SER A 130 -3.01 -2.56 -25.18
CA SER A 130 -4.22 -2.21 -25.97
C SER A 130 -5.55 -2.73 -25.41
N SER A 131 -5.51 -3.61 -24.41
CA SER A 131 -6.68 -4.13 -23.68
C SER A 131 -6.87 -3.40 -22.34
N GLU A 132 -8.10 -3.42 -21.81
CA GLU A 132 -8.44 -2.85 -20.50
C GLU A 132 -7.62 -3.44 -19.35
N VAL A 133 -7.13 -4.68 -19.53
CA VAL A 133 -6.24 -5.38 -18.59
C VAL A 133 -5.01 -5.91 -19.32
N SER A 134 -3.83 -5.64 -18.78
CA SER A 134 -2.55 -6.10 -19.31
C SER A 134 -1.62 -6.61 -18.21
N SER A 135 -0.52 -7.28 -18.56
CA SER A 135 0.49 -7.75 -17.58
C SER A 135 1.64 -6.78 -17.35
N SER A 136 1.76 -5.75 -18.19
CA SER A 136 2.86 -4.79 -18.16
C SER A 136 2.39 -3.37 -18.38
N LEU A 137 3.08 -2.41 -17.77
CA LEU A 137 2.93 -0.99 -18.10
C LEU A 137 4.28 -0.35 -18.37
N VAL A 138 4.26 0.65 -19.25
CA VAL A 138 5.37 1.57 -19.49
C VAL A 138 5.01 2.93 -18.93
N MET A 139 5.88 3.46 -18.08
CA MET A 139 5.82 4.83 -17.57
C MET A 139 6.84 5.68 -18.33
N HIS A 140 6.35 6.73 -18.99
CA HIS A 140 7.13 7.65 -19.81
C HIS A 140 7.59 8.84 -18.97
N GLU A 141 8.88 8.92 -18.63
CA GLU A 141 9.44 10.04 -17.88
C GLU A 141 10.05 11.08 -18.83
N PRO A 142 9.43 12.26 -19.00
CA PRO A 142 10.00 13.32 -19.84
C PRO A 142 11.30 13.86 -19.21
N LYS A 143 12.36 13.93 -20.02
CA LYS A 143 13.67 14.45 -19.61
C LYS A 143 14.13 15.58 -20.52
N THR A 144 14.77 16.57 -19.92
CA THR A 144 15.61 17.52 -20.65
C THR A 144 17.06 17.19 -20.31
N MET A 145 17.85 16.87 -21.33
CA MET A 145 19.25 16.52 -21.22
C MET A 145 20.11 17.78 -20.96
N VAL A 146 21.39 17.58 -20.64
CA VAL A 146 22.34 18.68 -20.37
C VAL A 146 22.52 19.59 -21.58
N ASP A 147 22.46 19.03 -22.79
CA ASP A 147 22.53 19.75 -24.07
C ASP A 147 21.18 20.39 -24.47
N LEU A 148 20.21 20.47 -23.54
CA LEU A 148 18.84 20.95 -23.72
C LEU A 148 17.99 20.09 -24.68
N SER A 149 18.52 18.97 -25.19
CA SER A 149 17.76 18.05 -26.02
C SER A 149 16.68 17.35 -25.19
N LYS A 150 15.54 17.05 -25.84
CA LYS A 150 14.44 16.33 -25.20
C LYS A 150 14.64 14.83 -25.36
N ALA A 151 14.48 14.12 -24.26
CA ALA A 151 14.55 12.67 -24.20
C ALA A 151 13.41 12.13 -23.35
N MET A 152 13.17 10.84 -23.45
CA MET A 152 12.12 10.15 -22.69
C MET A 152 12.71 8.88 -22.11
N ASP A 153 12.71 8.77 -20.80
CA ASP A 153 13.07 7.53 -20.13
C ASP A 153 11.82 6.66 -19.99
N ASN A 154 11.82 5.51 -20.67
CA ASN A 154 10.75 4.55 -20.56
C ASN A 154 11.06 3.53 -19.47
N HIS A 155 10.22 3.49 -18.44
CA HIS A 155 10.31 2.54 -17.34
C HIS A 155 9.28 1.45 -17.55
N THR A 156 9.73 0.22 -17.81
CA THR A 156 8.84 -0.93 -17.99
C THR A 156 8.67 -1.70 -16.68
N TYR A 157 7.42 -1.94 -16.28
CA TYR A 157 7.09 -2.75 -15.11
C TYR A 157 6.12 -3.89 -15.48
N ARG A 158 6.20 -5.00 -14.74
CA ARG A 158 5.31 -6.17 -14.91
C ARG A 158 4.63 -6.51 -13.58
N PHE A 159 3.31 -6.64 -13.59
CA PHE A 159 2.48 -6.90 -12.41
C PHE A 159 1.58 -8.13 -12.62
N ASP A 160 0.82 -8.54 -11.61
CA ASP A 160 -0.15 -9.64 -11.77
C ASP A 160 -1.26 -9.23 -12.73
N ALA A 161 -1.76 -8.00 -12.58
CA ALA A 161 -2.50 -7.31 -13.63
C ALA A 161 -2.33 -5.78 -13.55
N VAL A 162 -2.45 -5.14 -14.70
CA VAL A 162 -2.43 -3.70 -14.89
C VAL A 162 -3.75 -3.29 -15.53
N PHE A 163 -4.54 -2.54 -14.77
CA PHE A 163 -5.81 -1.97 -15.14
C PHE A 163 -5.60 -0.59 -15.76
N GLY A 164 -5.96 -0.46 -17.04
CA GLY A 164 -5.87 0.79 -17.79
C GLY A 164 -6.97 1.80 -17.42
N GLU A 165 -7.02 2.91 -18.14
CA GLU A 165 -7.96 4.01 -17.85
C GLU A 165 -9.44 3.62 -17.96
N LEU A 166 -9.76 2.65 -18.81
CA LEU A 166 -11.13 2.17 -19.03
C LEU A 166 -11.56 1.12 -17.99
N ALA A 167 -10.61 0.59 -17.21
CA ALA A 167 -10.89 -0.47 -16.26
C ALA A 167 -11.74 -0.01 -15.07
N THR A 168 -12.65 -0.88 -14.67
CA THR A 168 -13.68 -0.60 -13.67
C THR A 168 -13.37 -1.24 -12.31
N ASN A 169 -14.00 -0.72 -11.25
CA ASN A 169 -13.92 -1.32 -9.90
C ASN A 169 -14.41 -2.77 -9.90
N GLU A 170 -15.47 -3.07 -10.67
CA GLU A 170 -15.98 -4.43 -10.83
C GLU A 170 -14.93 -5.39 -11.42
N GLN A 171 -14.22 -4.98 -12.47
CA GLN A 171 -13.16 -5.80 -13.06
C GLN A 171 -12.01 -6.04 -12.08
N ILE A 172 -11.61 -5.00 -11.34
CA ILE A 172 -10.59 -5.12 -10.29
C ILE A 172 -11.06 -6.11 -9.21
N PHE A 173 -12.31 -5.98 -8.75
CA PHE A 173 -12.89 -6.89 -7.77
C PHE A 173 -12.90 -8.34 -8.26
N VAL A 174 -13.38 -8.58 -9.48
CA VAL A 174 -13.49 -9.93 -10.07
C VAL A 174 -12.12 -10.61 -10.16
N GLN A 175 -11.08 -9.89 -10.57
CA GLN A 175 -9.76 -10.47 -10.75
C GLN A 175 -8.95 -10.55 -9.44
N ALA A 176 -9.02 -9.53 -8.59
CA ALA A 176 -8.14 -9.42 -7.43
C ALA A 176 -8.77 -9.95 -6.14
N LEU A 177 -10.02 -9.57 -5.83
CA LEU A 177 -10.60 -9.78 -4.50
C LEU A 177 -11.59 -10.94 -4.44
N ARG A 178 -12.38 -11.22 -5.47
CA ARG A 178 -13.32 -12.35 -5.47
C ARG A 178 -12.61 -13.69 -5.21
N PRO A 179 -11.47 -14.01 -5.86
CA PRO A 179 -10.76 -15.26 -5.59
C PRO A 179 -10.22 -15.33 -4.16
N MET A 180 -9.79 -14.19 -3.61
CA MET A 180 -9.33 -14.09 -2.23
C MET A 180 -10.48 -14.33 -1.24
N VAL A 181 -11.61 -13.64 -1.39
CA VAL A 181 -12.78 -13.79 -0.51
C VAL A 181 -13.24 -15.24 -0.49
N ARG A 182 -13.42 -15.87 -1.67
CA ARG A 182 -13.85 -17.27 -1.76
C ARG A 182 -12.87 -18.24 -1.12
N ALA A 183 -11.58 -18.05 -1.33
CA ALA A 183 -10.56 -18.90 -0.71
C ALA A 183 -10.57 -18.79 0.82
N LEU A 184 -10.73 -17.58 1.37
CA LEU A 184 -10.78 -17.37 2.81
C LEU A 184 -12.00 -18.07 3.45
N PHE A 185 -13.17 -17.99 2.80
CA PHE A 185 -14.39 -18.67 3.27
C PHE A 185 -14.28 -20.20 3.28
N GLY A 186 -13.48 -20.76 2.36
CA GLY A 186 -13.18 -22.19 2.30
C GLY A 186 -12.23 -22.68 3.40
N THR A 187 -11.69 -21.79 4.23
CA THR A 187 -10.69 -22.12 5.26
C THR A 187 -11.14 -21.68 6.65
N ARG A 188 -10.62 -22.33 7.70
CA ARG A 188 -10.75 -21.88 9.09
C ARG A 188 -9.53 -21.04 9.47
N ASN A 189 -9.77 -19.92 10.13
CA ASN A 189 -8.80 -18.90 10.54
C ASN A 189 -8.05 -18.27 9.35
N GLY A 190 -8.75 -18.02 8.24
CA GLY A 190 -8.20 -17.36 7.07
C GLY A 190 -8.13 -15.84 7.23
N HIS A 191 -7.01 -15.22 6.87
CA HIS A 191 -6.85 -13.76 6.89
C HIS A 191 -6.58 -13.17 5.50
N GLY A 192 -7.44 -12.24 5.10
CA GLY A 192 -7.32 -11.48 3.85
C GLY A 192 -6.92 -10.04 4.11
N THR A 193 -6.08 -9.46 3.27
CA THR A 193 -5.84 -8.02 3.28
C THR A 193 -5.80 -7.45 1.88
N CYS A 194 -6.45 -6.30 1.67
CA CYS A 194 -6.35 -5.52 0.44
C CYS A 194 -5.87 -4.10 0.77
N PHE A 195 -4.81 -3.65 0.12
CA PHE A 195 -4.29 -2.28 0.22
C PHE A 195 -4.62 -1.48 -1.03
N ALA A 196 -5.18 -0.28 -0.88
CA ALA A 196 -5.10 0.76 -1.90
C ALA A 196 -3.91 1.67 -1.58
N TYR A 197 -2.96 1.77 -2.50
CA TYR A 197 -1.70 2.52 -2.33
C TYR A 197 -1.44 3.48 -3.49
N GLY A 198 -0.87 4.64 -3.20
CA GLY A 198 -0.48 5.62 -4.21
C GLY A 198 -0.68 7.05 -3.73
N GLN A 199 -0.38 8.02 -4.59
CA GLN A 199 -0.47 9.43 -4.21
C GLN A 199 -1.90 9.93 -3.98
N THR A 200 -2.09 11.05 -3.30
CA THR A 200 -3.38 11.76 -3.28
C THR A 200 -3.81 12.11 -4.71
N GLY A 201 -5.10 11.90 -4.99
CA GLY A 201 -5.65 12.10 -6.33
C GLY A 201 -5.34 11.00 -7.34
N SER A 202 -4.67 9.89 -6.96
CA SER A 202 -4.45 8.75 -7.87
C SER A 202 -5.66 7.81 -8.02
N GLY A 203 -6.70 7.98 -7.21
CA GLY A 203 -7.93 7.20 -7.28
C GLY A 203 -8.07 6.06 -6.25
N LYS A 204 -7.29 6.08 -5.16
CA LYS A 204 -7.43 5.11 -4.04
C LYS A 204 -8.87 5.08 -3.49
N THR A 205 -9.37 6.22 -3.01
CA THR A 205 -10.73 6.35 -2.47
C THR A 205 -11.80 6.01 -3.51
N VAL A 206 -11.62 6.38 -4.78
CA VAL A 206 -12.54 5.96 -5.87
C VAL A 206 -12.57 4.44 -6.05
N THR A 207 -11.42 3.78 -5.86
CA THR A 207 -11.34 2.31 -5.90
C THR A 207 -12.07 1.72 -4.70
N MET A 208 -11.86 2.27 -3.49
CA MET A 208 -12.38 1.71 -2.25
C MET A 208 -13.88 2.02 -2.03
N GLU A 209 -14.30 3.27 -2.14
CA GLU A 209 -15.66 3.76 -1.90
C GLU A 209 -16.55 3.75 -3.15
N GLY A 210 -15.97 3.98 -4.34
CA GLY A 210 -16.71 4.14 -5.60
C GLY A 210 -17.09 5.58 -5.89
N LEU A 211 -17.79 5.80 -7.00
CA LEU A 211 -18.25 7.13 -7.45
C LEU A 211 -19.75 7.37 -7.27
N GLY A 212 -20.52 6.34 -6.88
CA GLY A 212 -21.98 6.41 -6.81
C GLY A 212 -22.59 6.94 -8.11
N GLU A 213 -23.53 7.87 -7.99
CA GLU A 213 -24.20 8.52 -9.13
C GLU A 213 -23.27 9.35 -10.01
N ARG A 214 -22.07 9.70 -9.54
CA ARG A 214 -21.08 10.46 -10.33
C ARG A 214 -20.30 9.57 -11.30
N ALA A 215 -20.53 8.25 -11.26
CA ALA A 215 -19.82 7.31 -12.11
C ALA A 215 -20.25 7.48 -13.58
N ARG A 216 -19.28 7.79 -14.46
CA ARG A 216 -19.52 7.76 -15.91
C ARG A 216 -19.78 6.35 -16.44
N HIS A 217 -19.21 5.34 -15.77
CA HIS A 217 -19.39 3.93 -16.08
C HIS A 217 -20.03 3.22 -14.87
N PRO A 218 -21.09 2.40 -15.04
CA PRO A 218 -21.81 1.77 -13.92
C PRO A 218 -20.90 0.89 -13.06
N GLY A 219 -19.94 0.18 -13.66
CA GLY A 219 -18.96 -0.62 -12.92
C GLY A 219 -17.98 0.15 -12.02
N ASN A 220 -18.06 1.49 -11.97
CA ASN A 220 -17.35 2.34 -10.99
C ASN A 220 -18.30 3.01 -9.98
N ALA A 221 -19.62 2.76 -10.05
CA ALA A 221 -20.58 3.29 -9.09
C ALA A 221 -20.32 2.69 -7.70
N ALA A 222 -20.12 1.37 -7.63
CA ALA A 222 -19.71 0.67 -6.41
C ALA A 222 -18.18 0.66 -6.25
N GLY A 223 -17.71 0.88 -5.02
CA GLY A 223 -16.33 0.64 -4.62
C GLY A 223 -16.09 -0.79 -4.15
N LEU A 224 -14.82 -1.13 -3.91
CA LEU A 224 -14.43 -2.44 -3.38
C LEU A 224 -15.08 -2.76 -2.03
N TYR A 225 -15.37 -1.77 -1.18
CA TYR A 225 -16.10 -2.01 0.08
C TYR A 225 -17.45 -2.68 -0.17
N ARG A 226 -18.24 -2.16 -1.12
CA ARG A 226 -19.56 -2.71 -1.47
C ARG A 226 -19.44 -4.07 -2.12
N LEU A 227 -18.60 -4.18 -3.15
CA LEU A 227 -18.44 -5.41 -3.94
C LEU A 227 -17.97 -6.58 -3.08
N VAL A 228 -17.04 -6.33 -2.15
CA VAL A 228 -16.58 -7.33 -1.19
C VAL A 228 -17.69 -7.72 -0.23
N ALA A 229 -18.43 -6.76 0.34
CA ALA A 229 -19.51 -7.08 1.26
C ALA A 229 -20.60 -7.93 0.60
N GLU A 230 -21.00 -7.60 -0.62
CA GLU A 230 -21.97 -8.38 -1.38
C GLU A 230 -21.50 -9.83 -1.61
N GLU A 231 -20.21 -10.04 -1.90
CA GLU A 231 -19.65 -11.39 -2.04
C GLU A 231 -19.59 -12.14 -0.70
N ILE A 232 -19.21 -11.47 0.39
CA ILE A 232 -19.20 -12.04 1.76
C ILE A 232 -20.61 -12.53 2.12
N PHE A 233 -21.64 -11.69 1.95
CA PHE A 233 -23.01 -12.07 2.25
C PHE A 233 -23.55 -13.15 1.30
N ARG A 234 -23.09 -13.20 0.05
CA ARG A 234 -23.38 -14.32 -0.85
C ARG A 234 -22.79 -15.63 -0.33
N CYS A 235 -21.52 -15.63 0.08
CA CYS A 235 -20.88 -16.81 0.66
C CYS A 235 -21.54 -17.24 1.98
N VAL A 236 -22.01 -16.30 2.80
CA VAL A 236 -22.80 -16.60 4.02
C VAL A 236 -24.12 -17.26 3.67
N ALA A 237 -24.84 -16.76 2.66
CA ALA A 237 -26.10 -17.35 2.21
C ALA A 237 -25.89 -18.77 1.63
N GLU A 238 -24.82 -18.97 0.86
CA GLU A 238 -24.42 -20.30 0.37
C GLU A 238 -24.10 -21.25 1.54
N ALA A 239 -23.37 -20.80 2.56
CA ALA A 239 -23.05 -21.60 3.75
C ALA A 239 -24.31 -21.95 4.57
N ALA A 240 -25.27 -21.04 4.66
CA ALA A 240 -26.56 -21.29 5.31
C ALA A 240 -27.36 -22.39 4.59
N GLY A 241 -27.30 -22.45 3.26
CA GLY A 241 -27.86 -23.56 2.47
C GLY A 241 -27.25 -24.93 2.79
N HIS A 242 -26.04 -24.95 3.37
CA HIS A 242 -25.36 -26.17 3.85
C HIS A 242 -25.48 -26.36 5.37
N GLY A 243 -26.39 -25.64 6.03
CA GLY A 243 -26.66 -25.75 7.47
C GLY A 243 -25.64 -25.05 8.38
N GLN A 244 -24.78 -24.17 7.84
CA GLN A 244 -23.85 -23.38 8.65
C GLN A 244 -24.43 -22.00 8.96
N THR A 245 -24.56 -21.67 10.25
CA THR A 245 -24.90 -20.32 10.68
C THR A 245 -23.62 -19.50 10.83
N LEU A 246 -23.54 -18.35 10.17
CA LEU A 246 -22.39 -17.44 10.27
C LEU A 246 -22.89 -16.03 10.59
N ILE A 247 -22.12 -15.31 11.42
CA ILE A 247 -22.36 -13.93 11.82
C ILE A 247 -21.29 -13.06 11.19
N VAL A 248 -21.69 -11.95 10.56
CA VAL A 248 -20.77 -10.95 10.01
C VAL A 248 -20.68 -9.77 10.97
N ARG A 249 -19.46 -9.42 11.37
CA ARG A 249 -19.15 -8.24 12.19
C ARG A 249 -18.21 -7.32 11.43
N ALA A 250 -18.34 -6.02 11.62
CA ALA A 250 -17.39 -5.06 11.09
C ALA A 250 -16.87 -4.08 12.15
N GLY A 251 -15.59 -3.75 12.03
CA GLY A 251 -14.94 -2.63 12.71
C GLY A 251 -14.41 -1.66 11.66
N PHE A 252 -14.59 -0.35 11.86
CA PHE A 252 -14.08 0.67 10.95
C PHE A 252 -13.33 1.74 11.74
N PHE A 253 -12.07 1.95 11.40
CA PHE A 253 -11.19 2.83 12.16
C PHE A 253 -10.14 3.50 11.28
N GLU A 254 -9.51 4.54 11.81
CA GLU A 254 -8.37 5.19 11.19
C GLU A 254 -7.12 5.14 12.07
N ILE A 255 -5.96 5.12 11.42
CA ILE A 255 -4.66 5.31 12.06
C ILE A 255 -4.14 6.69 11.63
N TYR A 256 -4.00 7.59 12.61
CA TYR A 256 -3.54 8.95 12.40
C TYR A 256 -2.47 9.30 13.43
N ARG A 257 -1.31 9.81 12.96
CA ARG A 257 -0.14 10.16 13.80
C ARG A 257 0.23 9.06 14.82
N GLY A 258 0.26 7.80 14.36
CA GLY A 258 0.63 6.65 15.19
C GLY A 258 -0.39 6.28 16.28
N LYS A 259 -1.60 6.83 16.25
CA LYS A 259 -2.72 6.49 17.15
C LYS A 259 -3.90 5.93 16.37
N CYS A 260 -4.69 5.08 17.01
CA CYS A 260 -5.85 4.45 16.41
C CYS A 260 -7.15 5.07 16.93
N TYR A 261 -8.09 5.35 16.02
CA TYR A 261 -9.36 6.01 16.31
C TYR A 261 -10.53 5.25 15.68
N ASP A 262 -11.52 4.89 16.48
CA ASP A 262 -12.72 4.19 16.05
C ASP A 262 -13.67 5.16 15.33
N LEU A 263 -13.85 4.96 14.03
CA LEU A 263 -14.70 5.82 13.19
C LEU A 263 -16.19 5.58 13.46
N LEU A 264 -16.57 4.41 13.99
CA LEU A 264 -17.95 4.07 14.37
C LEU A 264 -18.35 4.71 15.71
N ALA A 265 -17.37 5.05 16.55
CA ALA A 265 -17.57 5.64 17.87
C ALA A 265 -17.04 7.08 17.97
N LYS A 266 -17.34 7.93 16.98
CA LYS A 266 -16.97 9.37 16.96
C LYS A 266 -15.46 9.63 17.19
N LYS A 267 -14.59 8.84 16.57
CA LYS A 267 -13.13 8.89 16.74
C LYS A 267 -12.66 8.66 18.18
N ARG A 268 -13.33 7.75 18.91
CA ARG A 268 -12.83 7.30 20.21
C ARG A 268 -11.47 6.61 20.02
N LYS A 269 -10.47 7.04 20.79
CA LYS A 269 -9.15 6.40 20.77
C LYS A 269 -9.25 4.96 21.30
N PHE A 270 -8.56 4.03 20.66
CA PHE A 270 -8.42 2.65 21.13
C PHE A 270 -6.96 2.19 21.06
N GLU A 271 -6.65 1.08 21.72
CA GLU A 271 -5.30 0.54 21.78
C GLU A 271 -5.21 -0.82 21.07
N VAL A 272 -4.05 -1.06 20.47
CA VAL A 272 -3.71 -2.31 19.79
C VAL A 272 -2.70 -3.04 20.67
N MET A 273 -3.09 -4.22 21.15
CA MET A 273 -2.34 -5.06 22.06
C MET A 273 -2.15 -6.46 21.49
N GLU A 274 -1.27 -7.25 22.08
CA GLU A 274 -1.00 -8.63 21.69
C GLU A 274 -1.37 -9.53 22.87
N ASP A 275 -2.14 -10.59 22.62
CA ASP A 275 -2.51 -11.55 23.65
C ASP A 275 -1.39 -12.58 23.91
N GLU A 276 -1.63 -13.51 24.85
CA GLU A 276 -0.68 -14.58 25.19
C GLU A 276 -0.41 -15.55 24.03
N ARG A 277 -1.28 -15.57 23.01
CA ARG A 277 -1.16 -16.40 21.80
C ARG A 277 -0.49 -15.66 20.65
N GLY A 278 -0.10 -14.40 20.86
CA GLY A 278 0.52 -13.56 19.85
C GLY A 278 -0.45 -12.93 18.85
N GLN A 279 -1.76 -13.02 19.08
CA GLN A 279 -2.83 -12.46 18.25
C GLN A 279 -3.05 -10.98 18.57
N GLN A 280 -3.32 -10.18 17.54
CA GLN A 280 -3.60 -8.75 17.69
C GLN A 280 -5.02 -8.52 18.23
N CYS A 281 -5.12 -7.82 19.36
CA CYS A 281 -6.36 -7.43 20.02
C CYS A 281 -6.55 -5.92 20.00
N MET A 282 -7.68 -5.46 19.48
CA MET A 282 -8.03 -4.03 19.38
C MET A 282 -8.96 -3.63 20.53
N VAL A 283 -8.40 -3.28 21.66
CA VAL A 283 -9.16 -3.01 22.89
C VAL A 283 -9.79 -1.63 22.84
N GLY A 284 -11.12 -1.61 22.87
CA GLY A 284 -11.95 -0.40 22.77
C GLY A 284 -12.48 -0.11 21.37
N LEU A 285 -12.18 -0.96 20.37
CA LEU A 285 -12.77 -0.88 19.03
C LEU A 285 -14.20 -1.45 19.05
N SER A 286 -15.15 -0.71 18.47
CA SER A 286 -16.53 -1.17 18.29
C SER A 286 -16.62 -2.20 17.16
N TRP A 287 -17.14 -3.37 17.47
CA TRP A 287 -17.53 -4.38 16.47
C TRP A 287 -19.05 -4.41 16.35
N ILE A 288 -19.57 -4.17 15.15
CA ILE A 288 -21.00 -4.11 14.88
C ILE A 288 -21.42 -5.31 14.05
N GLU A 289 -22.42 -6.05 14.50
CA GLU A 289 -23.04 -7.13 13.72
C GLU A 289 -23.88 -6.56 12.57
N LEU A 290 -23.75 -7.19 11.41
CA LEU A 290 -24.31 -6.69 10.16
C LEU A 290 -25.24 -7.75 9.55
N PRO A 291 -26.52 -7.41 9.30
CA PRO A 291 -27.45 -8.34 8.66
C PRO A 291 -27.31 -8.37 7.14
N THR A 292 -26.80 -7.30 6.51
CA THR A 292 -26.72 -7.16 5.05
C THR A 292 -25.53 -6.30 4.62
N ALA A 293 -25.16 -6.40 3.33
CA ALA A 293 -24.16 -5.53 2.72
C ALA A 293 -24.55 -4.04 2.78
N ASP A 294 -25.82 -3.71 2.56
CA ASP A 294 -26.30 -2.32 2.63
C ASP A 294 -26.25 -1.75 4.05
N ALA A 295 -26.43 -2.58 5.08
CA ALA A 295 -26.24 -2.17 6.47
C ALA A 295 -24.78 -1.77 6.75
N MET A 296 -23.82 -2.50 6.16
CA MET A 296 -22.39 -2.17 6.26
C MET A 296 -22.08 -0.81 5.63
N LEU A 297 -22.57 -0.57 4.41
CA LEU A 297 -22.35 0.69 3.70
C LEU A 297 -23.00 1.86 4.44
N SER A 298 -24.20 1.66 4.98
CA SER A 298 -24.90 2.65 5.81
C SER A 298 -24.15 2.97 7.09
N LEU A 299 -23.47 1.99 7.69
CA LEU A 299 -22.59 2.19 8.85
C LEU A 299 -21.37 3.05 8.47
N MET A 300 -20.70 2.75 7.37
CA MET A 300 -19.54 3.52 6.89
C MET A 300 -19.92 4.96 6.52
N ALA A 301 -21.00 5.15 5.77
CA ALA A 301 -21.48 6.48 5.38
C ALA A 301 -21.84 7.38 6.58
N ARG A 302 -22.26 6.79 7.71
CA ARG A 302 -22.50 7.53 8.97
C ARG A 302 -21.18 7.94 9.65
N ALA A 303 -20.20 7.04 9.66
CA ALA A 303 -18.87 7.28 10.22
C ALA A 303 -18.13 8.40 9.47
N GLU A 304 -18.19 8.40 8.14
CA GLU A 304 -17.61 9.44 7.29
C GLU A 304 -18.29 10.81 7.50
N ARG A 305 -19.62 10.85 7.59
CA ARG A 305 -20.38 12.10 7.85
C ARG A 305 -19.98 12.74 9.17
N THR A 306 -19.84 11.93 10.21
CA THR A 306 -19.40 12.40 11.54
C THR A 306 -17.98 12.95 11.50
N THR A 307 -17.11 12.30 10.73
CA THR A 307 -15.71 12.72 10.54
C THR A 307 -15.59 14.02 9.73
N ARG A 308 -16.38 14.19 8.66
CA ARG A 308 -16.39 15.42 7.85
C ARG A 308 -17.01 16.61 8.59
N ALA A 309 -17.98 16.38 9.48
CA ALA A 309 -18.58 17.44 10.31
C ALA A 309 -17.61 17.99 11.38
N THR A 310 -16.55 17.24 11.73
CA THR A 310 -15.63 17.57 12.82
C THR A 310 -14.24 18.03 12.36
N ALA A 311 -13.92 17.97 11.07
CA ALA A 311 -12.62 18.36 10.53
C ALA A 311 -12.75 19.15 9.21
N GLN A 312 -12.01 20.26 9.07
CA GLN A 312 -11.79 20.93 7.79
C GLN A 312 -11.04 19.98 6.83
N ASN A 313 -11.81 19.27 6.00
CA ASN A 313 -11.58 18.69 4.67
C ASN A 313 -10.20 18.18 4.15
N GLU A 314 -9.12 18.09 4.93
CA GLU A 314 -7.81 17.60 4.43
C GLU A 314 -7.26 16.34 5.14
N VAL A 315 -7.93 15.87 6.19
CA VAL A 315 -7.42 14.79 7.07
C VAL A 315 -7.42 13.42 6.41
N SER A 316 -8.36 13.12 5.50
CA SER A 316 -8.47 11.78 4.89
C SER A 316 -7.29 11.39 4.00
N SER A 317 -6.51 12.37 3.50
CA SER A 317 -5.29 12.10 2.75
C SER A 317 -4.09 11.74 3.64
N ARG A 318 -4.21 11.98 4.96
CA ARG A 318 -3.14 11.92 5.96
C ARG A 318 -3.35 10.83 7.02
N SER A 319 -4.50 10.17 7.04
CA SER A 319 -4.76 8.98 7.87
C SER A 319 -4.90 7.73 7.00
N HIS A 320 -4.62 6.57 7.59
CA HIS A 320 -4.95 5.28 6.96
C HIS A 320 -6.34 4.86 7.45
N ALA A 321 -7.26 4.58 6.54
CA ALA A 321 -8.58 4.05 6.90
C ALA A 321 -8.60 2.52 6.73
N ILE A 322 -9.10 1.81 7.74
CA ILE A 322 -9.15 0.34 7.76
C ILE A 322 -10.57 -0.10 8.09
N LEU A 323 -11.18 -0.83 7.17
CA LEU A 323 -12.39 -1.61 7.41
C LEU A 323 -12.01 -3.07 7.62
N GLN A 324 -12.30 -3.60 8.80
CA GLN A 324 -12.18 -5.02 9.09
C GLN A 324 -13.55 -5.67 9.11
N ILE A 325 -13.67 -6.78 8.38
CA ILE A 325 -14.87 -7.61 8.33
C ILE A 325 -14.47 -8.98 8.88
N ALA A 326 -15.08 -9.36 10.00
CA ALA A 326 -14.89 -10.66 10.63
C ALA A 326 -16.15 -11.52 10.38
N VAL A 327 -15.95 -12.75 9.94
CA VAL A 327 -16.99 -13.76 9.81
C VAL A 327 -16.79 -14.75 10.92
N CYS A 328 -17.79 -14.90 11.78
CA CYS A 328 -17.71 -15.75 12.97
C CYS A 328 -18.74 -16.86 12.91
N GLU A 329 -18.38 -18.04 13.41
CA GLU A 329 -19.36 -19.05 13.80
C GLU A 329 -19.99 -18.59 15.12
N PRO A 330 -21.33 -18.68 15.28
CA PRO A 330 -21.99 -18.33 16.53
C PRO A 330 -21.43 -19.16 17.68
N ALA A 331 -21.29 -18.55 18.84
CA ALA A 331 -20.83 -19.26 20.01
C ALA A 331 -21.84 -20.34 20.43
N ALA A 332 -21.33 -21.44 21.00
CA ALA A 332 -22.18 -22.48 21.58
C ALA A 332 -23.00 -21.99 22.78
N GLN A 333 -22.53 -20.93 23.45
CA GLN A 333 -23.20 -20.28 24.58
C GLN A 333 -23.18 -18.77 24.39
N ALA A 334 -24.26 -18.09 24.80
CA ALA A 334 -24.42 -16.64 24.62
C ALA A 334 -23.33 -15.77 25.29
N TRP A 335 -22.63 -16.30 26.29
CA TRP A 335 -21.56 -15.62 27.03
C TRP A 335 -20.17 -15.78 26.42
N GLN A 336 -20.02 -16.66 25.42
CA GLN A 336 -18.77 -16.91 24.74
C GLN A 336 -18.71 -16.08 23.45
N ASP A 337 -17.51 -15.64 23.09
CA ASP A 337 -17.30 -15.08 21.76
C ASP A 337 -17.37 -16.19 20.71
N GLY A 338 -18.01 -15.88 19.58
CA GLY A 338 -18.05 -16.76 18.43
C GLY A 338 -16.63 -17.03 17.89
N VAL A 339 -16.43 -18.18 17.25
CA VAL A 339 -15.13 -18.53 16.68
C VAL A 339 -14.93 -17.75 15.37
N GLU A 340 -13.90 -16.91 15.30
CA GLU A 340 -13.52 -16.21 14.06
C GLU A 340 -13.16 -17.24 12.99
N ARG A 341 -13.97 -17.32 11.94
CA ARG A 341 -13.72 -18.21 10.81
C ARG A 341 -12.74 -17.57 9.84
N CYS A 342 -12.97 -16.32 9.48
CA CYS A 342 -12.05 -15.54 8.67
C CYS A 342 -12.20 -14.05 8.94
N LYS A 343 -11.13 -13.30 8.66
CA LYS A 343 -11.09 -11.84 8.79
C LYS A 343 -10.49 -11.22 7.55
N LEU A 344 -11.17 -10.22 7.01
CA LEU A 344 -10.76 -9.47 5.84
C LEU A 344 -10.52 -8.01 6.23
N SER A 345 -9.33 -7.50 5.89
CA SER A 345 -8.96 -6.10 6.11
C SER A 345 -8.88 -5.36 4.77
N LEU A 346 -9.73 -4.35 4.58
CA LEU A 346 -9.70 -3.45 3.44
C LEU A 346 -9.10 -2.12 3.90
N VAL A 347 -7.96 -1.74 3.32
CA VAL A 347 -7.12 -0.65 3.80
C VAL A 347 -6.97 0.42 2.71
N ASP A 348 -7.42 1.64 2.98
CA ASP A 348 -7.12 2.84 2.19
C ASP A 348 -5.94 3.57 2.85
N LEU A 349 -4.76 3.48 2.23
CA LEU A 349 -3.54 4.07 2.79
C LEU A 349 -3.49 5.58 2.52
N ALA A 350 -2.87 6.33 3.42
CA ALA A 350 -2.55 7.74 3.23
C ALA A 350 -1.72 7.97 1.95
N GLY A 351 -1.81 9.19 1.39
CA GLY A 351 -1.09 9.57 0.18
C GLY A 351 0.42 9.40 0.32
N SER A 352 1.04 8.64 -0.58
CA SER A 352 2.48 8.35 -0.52
C SER A 352 3.37 9.57 -0.71
N GLU A 353 2.87 10.65 -1.30
CA GLU A 353 3.58 11.92 -1.47
C GLU A 353 3.78 12.68 -0.16
N TRP A 354 2.95 12.47 0.85
CA TRP A 354 3.14 13.08 2.17
C TRP A 354 4.43 12.61 2.83
N ALA A 355 4.92 11.42 2.49
CA ALA A 355 6.22 10.94 2.96
C ALA A 355 7.37 11.88 2.56
N ALA A 356 7.28 12.54 1.40
CA ALA A 356 8.27 13.53 0.95
C ALA A 356 8.15 14.87 1.71
N LYS A 357 6.98 15.18 2.28
CA LYS A 357 6.75 16.38 3.10
C LYS A 357 7.29 16.25 4.53
N ALA A 358 7.93 15.14 4.90
CA ALA A 358 8.64 14.99 6.17
C ALA A 358 9.80 16.00 6.36
N GLN A 359 10.14 16.78 5.33
CA GLN A 359 11.13 17.87 5.39
C GLN A 359 10.49 19.26 5.30
N SER A 360 9.17 19.39 5.45
CA SER A 360 8.53 20.71 5.38
C SER A 360 8.85 21.59 6.58
N ASP A 361 8.86 22.91 6.35
CA ASP A 361 9.01 23.90 7.42
C ASP A 361 7.79 23.95 8.34
N ASP A 362 6.59 23.66 7.82
CA ASP A 362 5.39 23.53 8.63
C ASP A 362 5.47 22.29 9.55
N GLN A 363 5.34 22.53 10.85
CA GLN A 363 5.49 21.50 11.87
C GLN A 363 4.43 20.40 11.75
N ASN A 364 3.19 20.75 11.42
CA ASN A 364 2.11 19.77 11.30
C ASN A 364 2.32 18.85 10.09
N ASN A 365 2.61 19.41 8.93
CA ASN A 365 2.92 18.66 7.72
C ASN A 365 4.17 17.78 7.88
N ARG A 366 5.18 18.26 8.62
CA ARG A 366 6.38 17.49 8.93
C ARG A 366 6.08 16.27 9.78
N LEU A 367 5.28 16.43 10.83
CA LEU A 367 4.86 15.32 11.71
C LEU A 367 3.98 14.31 10.97
N ASP A 368 3.02 14.79 10.18
CA ASP A 368 2.15 13.93 9.36
C ASP A 368 2.98 13.13 8.35
N GLY A 369 3.86 13.80 7.61
CA GLY A 369 4.74 13.17 6.63
C GLY A 369 5.69 12.15 7.24
N ALA A 370 6.26 12.44 8.42
CA ALA A 370 7.14 11.52 9.13
C ALA A 370 6.42 10.23 9.56
N GLU A 371 5.22 10.32 10.14
CA GLU A 371 4.45 9.14 10.57
C GLU A 371 3.87 8.34 9.38
N ILE A 372 3.45 9.00 8.31
CA ILE A 372 3.04 8.33 7.07
C ILE A 372 4.22 7.58 6.45
N ASN A 373 5.39 8.22 6.34
CA ASN A 373 6.58 7.57 5.80
C ASN A 373 7.03 6.39 6.69
N LYS A 374 7.02 6.56 8.01
CA LYS A 374 7.36 5.50 8.97
C LYS A 374 6.44 4.28 8.82
N SER A 375 5.12 4.49 8.75
CA SER A 375 4.16 3.38 8.60
C SER A 375 4.32 2.65 7.27
N LEU A 376 4.52 3.36 6.15
CA LEU A 376 4.77 2.76 4.84
C LEU A 376 6.13 2.04 4.77
N LEU A 377 7.19 2.59 5.37
CA LEU A 377 8.50 1.95 5.46
C LEU A 377 8.44 0.67 6.29
N CYS A 378 7.77 0.70 7.44
CA CYS A 378 7.59 -0.48 8.27
C CYS A 378 6.81 -1.56 7.51
N LEU A 379 5.76 -1.19 6.78
CA LEU A 379 4.98 -2.13 5.97
C LEU A 379 5.86 -2.80 4.90
N LYS A 380 6.68 -2.01 4.20
CA LYS A 380 7.63 -2.52 3.21
C LYS A 380 8.62 -3.51 3.82
N GLU A 381 9.21 -3.17 4.97
CA GLU A 381 10.17 -4.03 5.64
C GLU A 381 9.52 -5.30 6.18
N CYS A 382 8.25 -5.25 6.61
CA CYS A 382 7.49 -6.44 7.01
C CYS A 382 7.29 -7.38 5.81
N ILE A 383 6.80 -6.86 4.69
CA ILE A 383 6.62 -7.64 3.45
C ILE A 383 7.96 -8.25 2.99
N ARG A 384 9.04 -7.47 3.00
CA ARG A 384 10.38 -7.93 2.63
C ARG A 384 10.87 -9.06 3.54
N ALA A 385 10.75 -8.88 4.86
CA ALA A 385 11.20 -9.88 5.83
C ALA A 385 10.41 -11.20 5.70
N LEU A 386 9.10 -11.11 5.38
CA LEU A 386 8.26 -12.28 5.13
C LEU A 386 8.66 -13.02 3.86
N GLY A 387 8.87 -12.31 2.75
CA GLY A 387 9.29 -12.94 1.49
C GLY A 387 10.70 -13.52 1.54
N ALA A 388 11.60 -12.91 2.33
CA ALA A 388 12.94 -13.43 2.57
C ALA A 388 12.98 -14.57 3.62
N GLY A 389 11.85 -14.93 4.23
CA GLY A 389 11.78 -16.00 5.25
C GLY A 389 12.55 -15.69 6.53
N HIS A 390 12.68 -14.41 6.91
CA HIS A 390 13.36 -14.03 8.15
C HIS A 390 12.57 -14.48 9.39
N ASP A 391 13.27 -14.99 10.42
CA ASP A 391 12.65 -15.42 11.68
C ASP A 391 11.95 -14.28 12.44
N HIS A 392 12.52 -13.07 12.38
CA HIS A 392 11.97 -11.89 13.04
C HIS A 392 11.48 -10.84 12.04
N VAL A 393 10.18 -10.58 12.05
CA VAL A 393 9.51 -9.56 11.24
C VAL A 393 9.12 -8.36 12.12
N PRO A 394 9.51 -7.12 11.79
CA PRO A 394 9.39 -5.95 12.67
C PRO A 394 7.97 -5.35 12.73
N PHE A 395 6.94 -6.15 13.01
CA PHE A 395 5.54 -5.69 13.04
C PHE A 395 5.28 -4.58 14.05
N ARG A 396 6.09 -4.48 15.12
CA ARG A 396 5.96 -3.43 16.14
C ARG A 396 6.40 -2.04 15.69
N GLY A 397 7.03 -1.91 14.51
CA GLY A 397 7.57 -0.63 14.01
C GLY A 397 6.53 0.46 13.75
N SER A 398 5.26 0.08 13.49
CA SER A 398 4.15 1.02 13.33
C SER A 398 2.83 0.42 13.79
N LYS A 399 1.83 1.27 14.11
CA LYS A 399 0.48 0.77 14.42
C LYS A 399 -0.19 0.07 13.25
N LEU A 400 0.08 0.50 12.01
CA LEU A 400 -0.42 -0.14 10.81
C LEU A 400 0.08 -1.60 10.71
N THR A 401 1.39 -1.81 10.87
CA THR A 401 1.98 -3.15 10.82
C THR A 401 1.60 -4.00 12.03
N GLN A 402 1.33 -3.41 13.20
CA GLN A 402 0.75 -4.14 14.34
C GLN A 402 -0.63 -4.66 13.95
N VAL A 403 -1.57 -3.77 13.58
CA VAL A 403 -2.93 -4.13 13.17
C VAL A 403 -2.99 -5.25 12.13
N LEU A 404 -2.05 -5.26 11.19
CA LEU A 404 -2.03 -6.20 10.06
C LEU A 404 -1.20 -7.46 10.30
N LYS A 405 -0.55 -7.62 11.46
CA LYS A 405 0.34 -8.76 11.77
C LYS A 405 -0.31 -10.11 11.45
N ASP A 406 -1.55 -10.32 11.92
CA ASP A 406 -2.30 -11.56 11.72
C ASP A 406 -2.45 -11.90 10.22
N SER A 407 -2.67 -10.86 9.40
CA SER A 407 -2.89 -11.01 7.96
C SER A 407 -1.64 -11.37 7.16
N PHE A 408 -0.47 -11.32 7.79
CA PHE A 408 0.81 -11.63 7.17
C PHE A 408 1.45 -12.91 7.71
N VAL A 409 1.26 -13.21 9.00
CA VAL A 409 1.87 -14.38 9.67
C VAL A 409 0.94 -15.60 9.65
N GLY A 410 -0.36 -15.41 9.44
CA GLY A 410 -1.35 -16.49 9.43
C GLY A 410 -1.02 -17.59 8.41
N LYS A 411 -1.23 -18.86 8.81
CA LYS A 411 -1.01 -20.04 7.94
C LYS A 411 -1.79 -19.96 6.63
N VAL A 412 -3.00 -19.39 6.70
CA VAL A 412 -3.86 -19.13 5.53
C VAL A 412 -4.04 -17.62 5.41
N SER A 413 -3.05 -16.97 4.80
CA SER A 413 -3.04 -15.52 4.57
C SER A 413 -2.96 -15.21 3.08
N ARG A 414 -3.76 -14.24 2.63
CA ARG A 414 -3.68 -13.68 1.28
C ARG A 414 -3.69 -12.16 1.35
N THR A 415 -2.75 -11.55 0.65
CA THR A 415 -2.57 -10.11 0.59
C THR A 415 -2.66 -9.64 -0.85
N VAL A 416 -3.48 -8.63 -1.09
CA VAL A 416 -3.64 -7.95 -2.37
C VAL A 416 -3.19 -6.50 -2.20
N MET A 417 -2.34 -6.02 -3.10
CA MET A 417 -1.97 -4.61 -3.19
C MET A 417 -2.50 -4.05 -4.51
N ILE A 418 -3.24 -2.96 -4.45
CA ILE A 418 -3.73 -2.17 -5.59
C ILE A 418 -2.98 -0.85 -5.58
N ALA A 419 -2.01 -0.70 -6.49
CA ALA A 419 -1.25 0.52 -6.68
C ALA A 419 -1.95 1.45 -7.68
N ASN A 420 -2.55 2.52 -7.16
CA ASN A 420 -3.25 3.55 -7.91
C ASN A 420 -2.29 4.63 -8.43
N LEU A 421 -2.36 4.93 -9.73
CA LEU A 421 -1.48 5.87 -10.42
C LEU A 421 -2.25 7.01 -11.06
N SER A 422 -1.64 8.20 -11.07
CA SER A 422 -2.07 9.30 -11.94
C SER A 422 -1.34 9.18 -13.28
N PRO A 423 -2.04 9.23 -14.42
CA PRO A 423 -1.40 9.24 -15.73
C PRO A 423 -0.81 10.61 -16.09
N ALA A 424 -1.01 11.64 -15.28
CA ALA A 424 -0.60 13.01 -15.64
C ALA A 424 0.91 13.19 -15.56
N SER A 425 1.47 13.90 -16.55
CA SER A 425 2.90 14.24 -16.62
C SER A 425 3.40 14.96 -15.36
N GLY A 426 2.61 15.85 -14.76
CA GLY A 426 2.95 16.54 -13.51
C GLY A 426 3.03 15.64 -12.28
N SER A 427 2.46 14.43 -12.35
CA SER A 427 2.51 13.40 -11.28
C SER A 427 3.47 12.26 -11.62
N CYS A 428 4.31 12.42 -12.63
CA CYS A 428 5.15 11.35 -13.16
C CYS A 428 6.11 10.79 -12.09
N GLU A 429 6.81 11.65 -11.36
CA GLU A 429 7.76 11.23 -10.31
C GLU A 429 7.07 10.44 -9.18
N HIS A 430 5.92 10.92 -8.71
CA HIS A 430 5.15 10.25 -7.66
C HIS A 430 4.61 8.89 -8.12
N SER A 431 4.18 8.78 -9.38
CA SER A 431 3.72 7.52 -9.97
C SER A 431 4.88 6.53 -10.16
N ILE A 432 6.07 7.00 -10.57
CA ILE A 432 7.29 6.19 -10.62
C ILE A 432 7.65 5.66 -9.22
N ASN A 433 7.58 6.49 -8.19
CA ASN A 433 7.86 6.05 -6.82
C ASN A 433 6.85 5.00 -6.33
N THR A 434 5.58 5.17 -6.68
CA THR A 434 4.52 4.19 -6.40
C THR A 434 4.80 2.85 -7.09
N LEU A 435 5.16 2.89 -8.37
CA LEU A 435 5.51 1.72 -9.18
C LEU A 435 6.77 1.00 -8.67
N ARG A 436 7.80 1.73 -8.26
CA ARG A 436 9.00 1.17 -7.64
C ARG A 436 8.69 0.46 -6.32
N TYR A 437 7.78 1.01 -5.53
CA TYR A 437 7.33 0.37 -4.29
C TYR A 437 6.57 -0.94 -4.62
N ALA A 438 5.59 -0.88 -5.52
CA ALA A 438 4.80 -2.04 -5.93
C ALA A 438 5.66 -3.15 -6.57
N SER A 439 6.61 -2.79 -7.43
CA SER A 439 7.54 -3.73 -8.07
C SER A 439 8.38 -4.46 -7.03
N ARG A 440 8.86 -3.75 -6.01
CA ARG A 440 9.59 -4.36 -4.90
C ARG A 440 8.70 -5.31 -4.12
N VAL A 441 7.45 -4.96 -3.81
CA VAL A 441 6.51 -5.87 -3.13
C VAL A 441 6.30 -7.15 -3.94
N LYS A 442 6.22 -7.03 -5.26
CA LYS A 442 6.06 -8.17 -6.17
C LYS A 442 7.27 -9.09 -6.23
N GLU A 443 8.50 -8.56 -6.11
CA GLU A 443 9.73 -9.38 -6.08
C GLU A 443 9.77 -10.38 -4.90
N TRP A 444 8.88 -10.23 -3.91
CA TRP A 444 8.75 -11.09 -2.73
C TRP A 444 7.53 -12.04 -2.79
N GLN A 445 6.91 -12.18 -3.98
CA GLN A 445 5.93 -13.24 -4.31
C GLN A 445 6.56 -14.62 -4.33
#